data_AF-A0A7C6EBX0-F1
#
_entry.id   AF-A0A7C6EBX0-F1
#
_cell.length_a   1.000
_cell.length_b   1.000
_cell.length_c   1.000
_cell.angle_alpha   90.00
_cell.angle_beta   90.00
_cell.angle_gamma   90.00
#
_symmetry.space_group_name_H-M   'P 1'
#
loop_
_entity.id
_entity.type
_entity.pdbx_description
1 polymer ?
#
loop_
_entity_poly.entity_id
_entity_poly.type
_entity_poly.pdbx_seq_one_letter_code
_entity_poly.pdbx_strand_id
1 'polypeptide(L)'
;MYLRDTNIILEFLLDQTKADEVEQLFLHIPSEHLYRSEFSLYSIGLVLLRRKLYDSFLSFIEDLLITGGVGLVRLSVEDIKTAFVKH
;
A
#
# COMPACT_ATOMS: atom_id res chain seq x y z
N MET A 1 12.34 4.53 7.67
CA MET A 1 10.95 4.67 7.21
C MET A 1 10.89 4.23 5.76
N TYR A 2 10.18 3.14 5.45
CA TYR A 2 10.08 2.64 4.07
C TYR A 2 8.69 2.97 3.52
N LEU A 3 8.61 3.93 2.60
CA LEU A 3 7.40 4.16 1.81
C LEU A 3 7.36 3.09 0.72
N ARG A 4 6.53 2.07 0.89
CA ARG A 4 6.43 1.00 -0.11
C ARG A 4 5.59 1.48 -1.30
N ASP A 5 6.17 1.36 -2.49
CA ASP A 5 5.52 1.60 -3.77
C ASP A 5 4.23 0.78 -3.89
N THR A 6 3.20 1.39 -4.48
CA THR A 6 1.89 0.79 -4.76
C THR A 6 2.03 -0.52 -5.55
N ASN A 7 2.97 -0.58 -6.50
CA ASN A 7 3.18 -1.72 -7.39
C ASN A 7 3.68 -2.96 -6.66
N ILE A 8 4.51 -2.79 -5.62
CA ILE A 8 4.99 -3.93 -4.81
C ILE A 8 3.82 -4.65 -4.14
N ILE A 9 2.82 -3.93 -3.62
CA ILE A 9 1.63 -4.60 -3.06
C ILE A 9 0.85 -5.31 -4.15
N LEU A 10 0.68 -4.66 -5.31
CA LEU A 10 -0.10 -5.25 -6.39
C LEU A 10 0.54 -6.54 -6.91
N GLU A 11 1.86 -6.69 -6.85
CA GLU A 11 2.51 -7.98 -7.15
C GLU A 11 1.94 -9.11 -6.29
N PHE A 12 1.80 -8.88 -4.98
CA PHE A 12 1.23 -9.85 -4.03
C PHE A 12 -0.30 -10.00 -4.19
N LEU A 13 -1.06 -8.91 -4.16
CA LEU A 13 -2.54 -8.97 -4.17
C LEU A 13 -3.13 -9.52 -5.48
N LEU A 14 -2.37 -9.45 -6.57
CA LEU A 14 -2.81 -9.92 -7.88
C LEU A 14 -2.11 -11.21 -8.32
N ASP A 15 -1.34 -11.85 -7.42
CA ASP A 15 -0.58 -13.07 -7.69
C ASP A 15 0.26 -12.96 -8.97
N GLN A 16 1.01 -11.87 -9.07
CA GLN A 16 1.87 -11.60 -10.23
C GLN A 16 3.24 -12.26 -10.05
N THR A 17 4.09 -12.13 -11.06
CA THR A 17 5.38 -12.83 -11.18
C THR A 17 6.25 -12.76 -9.93
N LYS A 18 6.20 -11.67 -9.15
CA LYS A 18 7.03 -11.49 -7.96
C LYS A 18 6.27 -11.65 -6.63
N ALA A 19 5.09 -12.26 -6.63
CA ALA A 19 4.27 -12.41 -5.43
C ALA A 19 5.03 -13.05 -4.26
N ASP A 20 5.73 -14.16 -4.52
CA ASP A 20 6.50 -14.89 -3.51
C ASP A 20 7.64 -14.05 -2.90
N GLU A 21 8.37 -13.30 -3.74
CA GLU A 21 9.45 -12.41 -3.28
C GLU A 21 8.90 -11.31 -2.36
N VAL A 22 7.72 -10.80 -2.71
CA VAL A 22 7.05 -9.74 -1.95
C VAL A 22 6.49 -10.27 -0.62
N GLU A 23 5.94 -11.49 -0.60
CA GLU A 23 5.49 -12.15 0.62
C GLU A 23 6.66 -12.34 1.59
N GLN A 24 7.79 -12.86 1.12
CA GLN A 24 9.01 -12.97 1.92
C GLN A 24 9.46 -11.60 2.46
N LEU A 25 9.38 -10.55 1.65
CA LEU A 25 9.67 -9.18 2.10
C LEU A 25 8.70 -8.68 3.18
N PHE A 26 7.43 -9.11 3.18
CA PHE A 26 6.47 -8.76 4.23
C PHE A 26 6.77 -9.44 5.57
N LEU A 27 7.20 -10.70 5.55
CA LEU A 27 7.52 -11.46 6.78
C LEU A 27 8.71 -10.90 7.56
N HIS A 28 9.66 -10.24 6.88
CA HIS A 28 10.91 -9.79 7.50
C HIS A 28 10.90 -8.32 7.94
N ILE A 29 9.81 -7.57 7.71
CA ILE A 29 9.74 -6.14 8.05
C ILE A 29 8.69 -5.91 9.14
N PRO A 30 9.08 -5.40 10.33
CA PRO A 30 8.14 -5.05 11.39
C PRO A 30 7.11 -4.02 10.88
N SER A 31 5.82 -4.31 11.08
CA SER A 31 4.70 -3.51 10.57
C SER A 31 4.69 -2.06 11.08
N GLU A 32 5.17 -1.85 12.30
CA GLU A 32 5.35 -0.55 12.98
C GLU A 32 6.31 0.42 12.27
N HIS A 33 7.15 -0.07 11.35
CA HIS A 33 8.02 0.76 10.52
C HIS A 33 7.45 1.05 9.11
N LEU A 34 6.27 0.49 8.80
CA LEU A 34 5.60 0.63 7.52
C LEU A 34 4.59 1.78 7.60
N TYR A 35 4.79 2.76 6.72
CA TYR A 35 3.85 3.85 6.51
C TYR A 35 3.39 3.82 5.05
N ARG A 36 2.11 4.11 4.84
CA ARG A 36 1.48 4.15 3.52
C ARG A 36 0.83 5.50 3.31
N SER A 37 0.88 6.04 2.10
CA SER A 37 0.05 7.20 1.80
C SER A 37 -1.40 6.78 1.53
N GLU A 38 -2.36 7.63 1.87
CA GLU A 38 -3.76 7.46 1.44
C GLU A 38 -3.86 7.34 -0.09
N PHE A 39 -2.99 8.06 -0.82
CA PHE A 39 -2.91 7.97 -2.27
C PHE A 39 -2.61 6.55 -2.78
N SER A 40 -1.68 5.83 -2.15
CA SER A 40 -1.39 4.43 -2.49
C SER A 40 -2.56 3.51 -2.18
N LEU A 41 -3.23 3.69 -1.04
CA LEU A 41 -4.42 2.92 -0.67
C LEU A 41 -5.54 3.08 -1.71
N TYR A 42 -5.86 4.32 -2.08
CA TYR A 42 -6.90 4.60 -3.09
C TYR A 42 -6.50 4.09 -4.47
N SER A 43 -5.22 4.19 -4.84
CA SER A 43 -4.72 3.65 -6.12
C SER A 43 -4.90 2.14 -6.21
N ILE A 44 -4.60 1.40 -5.13
CA ILE A 44 -4.83 -0.06 -5.06
C ILE A 44 -6.31 -0.37 -5.14
N GLY A 45 -7.13 0.33 -4.36
CA GLY A 45 -8.59 0.18 -4.42
C GLY A 45 -9.12 0.34 -5.83
N LEU A 46 -8.74 1.40 -6.54
CA LEU A 46 -9.14 1.62 -7.94
C LEU A 46 -8.73 0.47 -8.87
N VAL A 47 -7.57 -0.15 -8.66
CA VAL A 47 -7.11 -1.30 -9.47
C VAL A 47 -7.94 -2.54 -9.18
N LEU A 48 -8.14 -2.89 -7.91
CA LEU A 48 -8.88 -4.08 -7.49
C LEU A 48 -10.37 -3.99 -7.86
N LEU A 49 -10.98 -2.84 -7.62
CA LEU A 49 -12.39 -2.59 -7.97
C LEU A 49 -12.64 -2.69 -9.48
N ARG A 50 -11.72 -2.17 -10.32
CA ARG A 50 -11.79 -2.33 -11.79
C ARG A 50 -11.72 -3.78 -12.24
N ARG A 51 -11.01 -4.63 -11.49
CA ARG A 51 -10.91 -6.08 -11.72
C ARG A 51 -12.02 -6.88 -11.02
N LYS A 52 -12.97 -6.21 -10.36
CA LYS A 52 -14.06 -6.81 -9.57
C LYS A 52 -13.57 -7.64 -8.37
N LEU A 53 -12.37 -7.36 -7.87
CA LEU A 53 -11.75 -8.00 -6.71
C LEU A 53 -12.15 -7.27 -5.42
N TYR A 54 -13.46 -7.20 -5.15
CA TYR A 54 -14.00 -6.44 -4.01
C TYR A 54 -13.60 -7.05 -2.67
N ASP A 55 -13.73 -8.37 -2.53
CA ASP A 55 -13.42 -9.08 -1.30
C ASP A 55 -11.92 -8.99 -0.97
N SER A 56 -11.05 -9.13 -1.97
CA SER A 56 -9.60 -8.94 -1.79
C SER A 56 -9.26 -7.53 -1.31
N PHE A 57 -9.99 -6.51 -1.76
CA PHE A 57 -9.78 -5.14 -1.28
C PHE A 57 -10.26 -4.97 0.17
N LEU A 58 -11.39 -5.57 0.56
CA LEU A 58 -11.88 -5.53 1.93
C LEU A 58 -10.94 -6.26 2.88
N SER A 59 -10.50 -7.48 2.54
CA SER A 59 -9.49 -8.21 3.31
C SER A 59 -8.21 -7.40 3.45
N PHE A 60 -7.73 -6.79 2.36
CA PHE A 60 -6.54 -5.94 2.41
C PHE A 60 -6.69 -4.74 3.37
N ILE A 61 -7.85 -4.10 3.44
CA ILE A 61 -8.09 -3.01 4.39
C ILE A 61 -8.06 -3.51 5.83
N GLU A 62 -8.77 -4.62 6.10
CA GLU A 62 -8.84 -5.23 7.43
C GLU A 62 -7.43 -5.61 7.91
N ASP A 63 -6.73 -6.38 7.08
CA ASP A 63 -5.41 -6.93 7.40
C ASP A 63 -4.36 -5.83 7.61
N LEU A 64 -4.39 -4.77 6.79
CA LEU A 64 -3.37 -3.74 6.80
C LEU A 64 -3.64 -2.63 7.82
N LEU A 65 -4.86 -2.09 7.83
CA LEU A 65 -5.17 -0.86 8.57
C LEU A 65 -5.79 -1.14 9.94
N ILE A 66 -6.60 -2.18 10.06
CA ILE A 66 -7.33 -2.47 11.30
C ILE A 66 -6.51 -3.40 12.18
N THR A 67 -6.05 -4.54 11.64
CA THR A 67 -5.29 -5.52 12.42
C THR A 67 -3.78 -5.31 12.34
N GLY A 68 -3.27 -4.86 11.20
CA GLY A 68 -1.83 -4.80 10.90
C GLY A 68 -1.09 -3.60 11.52
N GLY A 69 -1.80 -2.61 12.06
CA GLY A 69 -1.21 -1.44 12.72
C GLY A 69 -0.42 -0.52 11.79
N VAL A 70 -0.62 -0.61 10.47
CA VAL A 70 0.13 0.21 9.50
C VAL A 70 -0.39 1.65 9.53
N GLY A 71 0.52 2.59 9.74
CA GLY A 71 0.21 4.01 9.76
C GLY A 71 -0.17 4.53 8.36
N LEU A 72 -1.32 5.21 8.26
CA LEU A 72 -1.76 5.88 7.05
C LEU A 72 -1.40 7.37 7.09
N VAL A 73 -0.59 7.80 6.13
CA VAL A 73 -0.14 9.17 5.95
C VAL A 73 -1.04 9.86 4.96
N ARG A 74 -1.74 10.89 5.43
CA ARG A 74 -2.49 11.81 4.59
C ARG A 74 -1.57 12.94 4.13
N LEU A 75 -1.49 13.14 2.82
CA LEU A 75 -0.74 14.25 2.24
C LEU A 75 -1.70 15.42 2.01
N SER A 76 -1.41 16.57 2.62
CA SER A 76 -2.09 17.82 2.28
C SER A 76 -1.63 18.33 0.90
N VAL A 77 -2.34 19.32 0.36
CA VAL A 77 -1.95 19.97 -0.91
C VAL A 77 -0.59 20.64 -0.75
N GLU A 78 -0.31 21.16 0.44
CA GLU A 78 0.94 21.79 0.83
C GLU A 78 2.09 20.78 0.88
N ASP A 79 1.85 19.59 1.43
CA ASP A 79 2.83 18.48 1.46
C ASP A 79 3.19 18.05 0.04
N ILE A 80 2.19 17.90 -0.83
CA ILE A 80 2.38 17.57 -2.24
C ILE A 80 3.21 18.67 -2.91
N LYS A 81 2.80 19.94 -2.77
CA LYS A 81 3.56 21.06 -3.34
C LYS A 81 5.01 21.05 -2.88
N THR A 82 5.27 20.79 -1.61
CA THR A 82 6.63 20.72 -1.05
C THR A 82 7.42 19.55 -1.63
N ALA A 83 6.80 18.38 -1.81
CA ALA A 83 7.43 17.19 -2.38
C ALA A 83 7.86 17.40 -3.85
N PHE A 84 7.07 18.15 -4.62
CA PHE A 84 7.34 18.40 -6.05
C PHE A 84 8.15 19.67 -6.35
N VAL A 85 8.32 20.58 -5.38
CA VAL A 85 9.08 21.84 -5.53
C VAL A 85 10.58 21.68 -5.19
N LYS A 86 11.01 20.52 -4.69
CA LYS A 86 12.43 20.24 -4.38
C LYS A 86 13.29 19.81 -5.58
N HIS A 87 12.92 20.19 -6.80
CA HIS A 87 13.72 19.98 -8.01
C HIS A 87 13.97 21.31 -8.73
#